data_AF-A0A0R3LUI0-F1
#
_entry.id   AF-A0A0R3LUI0-F1
#
_cell.length_a   1.000
_cell.length_b   1.000
_cell.length_c   1.000
_cell.angle_alpha   90.00
_cell.angle_beta   90.00
_cell.angle_gamma   90.00
#
_symmetry.space_group_name_H-M   'P 1'
#
loop_
_entity.id
_entity.type
_entity.pdbx_description
1 polymer ?
#
loop_
_entity_poly.entity_id
_entity_poly.type
_entity_poly.pdbx_seq_one_letter_code
_entity_poly.pdbx_strand_id
1 'polypeptide(L)'
;MFRNEALEVAFTPCMRDPIKEPKYWRDRAEATRTKAKQLRCYNLREMQRMLRVAEEYDRLADLAANWQSNSQLIGGRTPRED
;
A
#
# COMPACT_ATOMS: atom_id res chain seq x y z
N MET A 1 8.03 -29.41 20.33
CA MET A 1 9.33 -29.32 19.63
C MET A 1 9.09 -29.56 18.15
N PHE A 2 9.02 -28.50 17.33
CA PHE A 2 9.32 -28.58 15.90
C PHE A 2 10.41 -27.53 15.66
N ARG A 3 11.56 -28.04 15.25
CA ARG A 3 12.86 -27.37 15.18
C ARG A 3 13.05 -26.67 13.83
N ASN A 4 14.01 -25.74 13.83
CA ASN A 4 14.83 -25.20 12.74
C ASN A 4 14.23 -23.96 12.05
N GLU A 5 14.68 -22.74 12.34
CA GLU A 5 16.04 -22.15 12.24
C GLU A 5 16.46 -21.92 10.78
N ALA A 6 16.87 -20.67 10.52
CA ALA A 6 17.58 -20.18 9.34
C ALA A 6 16.86 -20.28 7.98
N LEU A 7 16.09 -19.24 7.66
CA LEU A 7 16.23 -18.63 6.33
C LEU A 7 16.81 -17.25 6.54
N GLU A 8 18.12 -17.21 6.38
CA GLU A 8 18.90 -16.01 6.12
C GLU A 8 18.09 -15.09 5.21
N VAL A 9 17.68 -13.95 5.77
CA VAL A 9 17.10 -12.86 4.99
C VAL A 9 18.26 -12.33 4.17
N ALA A 10 18.43 -12.92 2.99
CA ALA A 10 19.32 -12.47 1.95
C ALA A 10 19.17 -10.95 1.86
N PHE A 11 20.30 -10.26 1.99
CA PHE A 11 20.43 -8.83 1.82
C PHE A 11 19.99 -8.47 0.39
N THR A 12 18.69 -8.24 0.22
CA THR A 12 18.08 -7.89 -1.04
C THR A 12 18.49 -6.47 -1.41
N PRO A 13 18.97 -6.22 -2.64
CA PRO A 13 19.42 -4.91 -3.07
C PRO A 13 18.25 -3.94 -3.03
N CYS A 14 18.30 -2.97 -2.10
CA CYS A 14 17.45 -1.78 -1.99
C CYS A 14 16.03 -1.99 -2.57
N MET A 15 15.27 -2.94 -2.03
CA MET A 15 13.94 -3.26 -2.55
C MET A 15 13.10 -1.99 -2.52
N ARG A 16 12.49 -1.65 -3.66
CA ARG A 16 11.46 -0.60 -3.72
C ARG A 16 10.45 -0.88 -2.61
N ASP A 17 10.26 0.08 -1.71
CA ASP A 17 9.26 -0.06 -0.66
C ASP A 17 7.89 -0.28 -1.32
N PRO A 18 7.25 -1.46 -1.16
CA PRO A 18 5.97 -1.73 -1.82
C PRO A 18 4.88 -0.76 -1.34
N ILE A 19 5.07 -0.18 -0.16
CA ILE A 19 4.23 0.88 0.44
C ILE A 19 4.23 2.16 -0.42
N LYS A 20 5.30 2.42 -1.18
CA LYS A 20 5.40 3.58 -2.08
C LYS A 20 4.76 3.31 -3.45
N GLU A 21 4.24 2.12 -3.68
CA GLU A 21 3.55 1.79 -4.92
C GLU A 21 2.03 1.99 -4.77
N PRO A 22 1.40 2.86 -5.57
CA PRO A 22 -0.05 3.07 -5.53
C PRO A 22 -0.84 1.76 -5.72
N LYS A 23 -0.32 0.86 -6.56
CA LYS A 23 -0.93 -0.44 -6.85
C LYS A 23 -1.07 -1.30 -5.59
N TYR A 24 -0.08 -1.28 -4.70
CA TYR A 24 -0.12 -2.04 -3.46
C TYR A 24 -1.33 -1.68 -2.59
N TRP A 25 -1.62 -0.39 -2.48
CA TRP A 25 -2.77 0.10 -1.71
C TRP A 25 -4.11 -0.19 -2.41
N ARG A 26 -4.16 -0.09 -3.74
CA ARG A 26 -5.35 -0.45 -4.54
C ARG A 26 -5.72 -1.93 -4.38
N ASP A 27 -4.74 -2.83 -4.47
CA ASP A 27 -4.95 -4.28 -4.31
C ASP A 27 -5.50 -4.59 -2.90
N ARG A 28 -4.97 -3.92 -1.86
CA ARG A 28 -5.51 -4.06 -0.49
C ARG A 28 -6.93 -3.51 -0.33
N ALA A 29 -7.24 -2.38 -0.98
CA ALA A 29 -8.59 -1.80 -0.97
C ALA A 29 -9.59 -2.78 -1.59
N GLU A 30 -9.25 -3.41 -2.71
CA GLU A 30 -10.08 -4.41 -3.39
C GLU A 30 -10.28 -5.68 -2.54
N ALA A 31 -9.21 -6.23 -1.95
CA ALA A 31 -9.32 -7.37 -1.05
C ALA A 31 -10.25 -7.06 0.15
N THR A 32 -10.15 -5.85 0.69
CA THR A 32 -10.99 -5.40 1.81
C THR A 32 -12.45 -5.26 1.41
N ARG A 33 -12.74 -4.72 0.20
CA ARG A 33 -14.09 -4.66 -0.36
C ARG A 33 -14.68 -6.06 -0.56
N THR A 34 -13.88 -7.00 -1.05
CA THR A 34 -14.30 -8.39 -1.23
C THR A 34 -14.65 -9.03 0.11
N LYS A 35 -13.84 -8.80 1.15
CA LYS A 35 -14.15 -9.24 2.51
C LYS A 35 -15.42 -8.57 3.06
N ALA A 36 -15.64 -7.28 2.80
CA ALA A 36 -16.88 -6.59 3.17
C ALA A 36 -18.10 -7.21 2.49
N LYS A 37 -18.02 -7.58 1.21
CA LYS A 37 -19.11 -8.26 0.49
C LYS A 37 -19.47 -9.59 1.14
N GLN A 38 -18.49 -10.36 1.61
CA GLN A 38 -18.72 -11.61 2.34
C GLN A 38 -19.43 -11.39 3.69
N LEU A 39 -19.11 -10.28 4.38
CA LEU A 39 -19.71 -9.93 5.67
C LEU A 39 -21.13 -9.35 5.56
N ARG A 40 -21.56 -8.91 4.37
CA ARG A 40 -22.87 -8.29 4.13
C ARG A 40 -24.04 -9.11 4.68
N CYS A 41 -23.95 -10.43 4.65
CA CYS A 41 -25.01 -11.33 5.08
C CYS A 41 -25.01 -11.63 6.59
N TYR A 42 -23.90 -11.40 7.28
CA TYR A 42 -23.70 -11.87 8.66
C TYR A 42 -23.50 -10.73 9.67
N ASN A 43 -22.83 -9.65 9.28
CA ASN A 43 -22.49 -8.57 10.20
C ASN A 43 -22.39 -7.21 9.49
N LEU A 44 -23.49 -6.46 9.48
CA LEU A 44 -23.58 -5.16 8.80
C LEU A 44 -22.61 -4.12 9.37
N ARG A 45 -22.39 -4.13 10.70
CA ARG A 45 -21.47 -3.19 11.37
C ARG A 45 -20.02 -3.45 10.96
N GLU A 46 -19.64 -4.71 10.87
CA GLU A 46 -18.28 -5.09 10.49
C GLU A 46 -18.03 -4.87 8.99
N MET A 47 -19.03 -5.15 8.15
CA MET A 47 -19.02 -4.76 6.73
C MET A 47 -18.75 -3.26 6.55
N GLN A 48 -19.49 -2.39 7.26
CA GLN A 48 -19.30 -0.94 7.18
C GLN A 48 -17.91 -0.49 7.64
N ARG A 49 -17.33 -1.14 8.66
CA ARG A 49 -15.95 -0.87 9.08
C ARG A 49 -14.94 -1.25 8.00
N MET A 50 -15.11 -2.40 7.36
CA MET A 50 -14.23 -2.84 6.26
C MET A 50 -14.32 -1.88 5.07
N LEU A 51 -15.51 -1.37 4.74
CA LEU A 51 -15.64 -0.36 3.69
C LEU A 51 -14.87 0.93 4.01
N ARG A 52 -14.93 1.42 5.24
CA ARG A 52 -14.14 2.59 5.68
C ARG A 52 -12.63 2.33 5.58
N VAL A 53 -12.18 1.11 5.90
CA VAL A 53 -10.77 0.72 5.74
C VAL A 53 -10.38 0.69 4.26
N ALA A 54 -11.24 0.21 3.37
CA ALA A 54 -10.98 0.22 1.94
C ALA A 54 -10.88 1.65 1.38
N GLU A 55 -11.71 2.58 1.85
CA GLU A 55 -11.60 4.01 1.49
C GLU A 55 -10.26 4.61 1.94
N GLU A 56 -9.78 4.25 3.14
CA GLU A 56 -8.49 4.71 3.62
C GLU A 56 -7.33 4.17 2.77
N TYR A 57 -7.43 2.92 2.30
CA TYR A 57 -6.46 2.38 1.36
C TYR A 57 -6.47 3.10 0.00
N ASP A 58 -7.62 3.54 -0.52
CA ASP A 58 -7.63 4.37 -1.73
C ASP A 58 -6.92 5.72 -1.52
N ARG A 59 -7.12 6.37 -0.36
CA ARG A 59 -6.40 7.61 -0.02
C ARG A 59 -4.90 7.40 0.04
N LEU A 60 -4.45 6.27 0.59
CA LEU A 60 -3.04 5.90 0.63
C LEU A 60 -2.48 5.62 -0.78
N ALA A 61 -3.28 5.06 -1.68
CA ALA A 61 -2.90 4.90 -3.09
C ALA A 61 -2.67 6.25 -3.76
N ASP A 62 -3.57 7.22 -3.53
CA ASP A 62 -3.46 8.55 -4.12
C ASP A 62 -2.29 9.34 -3.53
N LEU A 63 -2.02 9.20 -2.22
CA LEU A 63 -0.83 9.74 -1.56
C LEU A 63 0.47 9.16 -2.15
N ALA A 64 0.53 7.84 -2.32
CA ALA A 64 1.67 7.18 -2.95
C ALA A 64 1.86 7.66 -4.40
N ALA A 65 0.78 7.89 -5.14
CA ALA A 65 0.85 8.40 -6.51
C ALA A 65 1.39 9.84 -6.53
N ASN A 66 0.97 10.66 -5.56
CA ASN A 66 1.47 12.01 -5.40
C ASN A 66 2.96 12.03 -5.00
N TRP A 67 3.42 11.10 -4.16
CA TRP A 67 4.85 10.96 -3.84
C TRP A 67 5.69 10.61 -5.07
N GLN A 68 5.19 9.72 -5.93
CA GLN A 68 5.87 9.39 -7.18
C GLN A 68 5.95 10.60 -8.12
N SER A 69 4.86 11.37 -8.22
CA SER A 69 4.82 12.61 -9.02
C SER A 69 5.78 13.67 -8.47
N ASN A 70 5.74 13.93 -7.16
CA ASN A 70 6.57 14.96 -6.54
C ASN A 70 8.07 14.58 -6.53
N SER A 71 8.39 13.29 -6.40
CA SER A 71 9.76 12.79 -6.56
C SER A 71 10.29 12.98 -7.98
N GLN A 72 9.43 12.95 -9.01
CA GLN A 72 9.82 13.24 -10.40
C GLN A 72 10.04 14.74 -10.62
N LEU A 73 9.32 15.61 -9.92
CA LEU A 73 9.45 17.08 -10.04
C LEU A 73 10.70 17.64 -9.34
N ILE A 74 11.11 17.06 -8.20
CA ILE A 74 12.31 17.50 -7.46
C ILE A 74 13.61 17.09 -8.18
N GLY A 75 13.58 16.01 -8.96
CA GLY A 75 14.76 15.51 -9.70
C GLY A 75 15.16 16.33 -10.94
N GLY A 76 14.44 17.41 -11.28
CA GLY A 76 14.61 18.14 -12.55
C GLY A 76 14.90 19.64 -12.44
N ARG A 77 15.11 20.20 -11.24
CA ARG A 77 15.37 21.64 -11.08
C ARG A 77 16.72 21.91 -10.41
N THR A 78 17.78 21.89 -11.23
CA THR A 78 18.99 22.68 -10.99
C THR A 78 19.15 23.73 -12.10
N PRO A 79 18.62 24.95 -11.93
CA PRO A 79 19.09 26.10 -12.69
C PRO A 79 20.41 26.55 -12.05
N ARG A 80 21.47 26.21 -12.79
CA ARG A 80 22.81 26.80 -12.89
C ARG A 80 23.04 28.09 -12.08
N GLU A 81 24.12 28.08 -11.30
CA GLU A 81 24.72 29.23 -10.64
C GLU A 81 25.17 30.27 -11.68
N ASP A 82 24.81 31.54 -11.47
CA ASP A 82 25.36 32.73 -12.13
C ASP A 82 26.13 33.57 -11.10
#